data_AF-A0A7X7FRY3-F1
#
_entry.id   AF-A0A7X7FRY3-F1
#
_cell.length_a   1.000
_cell.length_b   1.000
_cell.length_c   1.000
_cell.angle_alpha   90.00
_cell.angle_beta   90.00
_cell.angle_gamma   90.00
#
_symmetry.space_group_name_H-M   'P 1'
#
loop_
_entity.id
_entity.type
_entity.pdbx_description
1 polymer ?
#
loop_
_entity_poly.entity_id
_entity_poly.type
_entity_poly.pdbx_seq_one_letter_code
_entity_poly.pdbx_strand_id
1 'polypeptide(L)'
;MAVSTLFILVPVFCAEAAVGPTAVIREASPMRMPGVPKPDKEHEGTVDCSSPCHWDGDTMYIFSSEMHPFRSSGPDLMHLNPQSERTAYDNEKDYNGGRWIEATHKADDGKLYGWYHREPGDICPGKPLTAPEIGAVVSTDNGMNWRDLGIILKAPDDSLFCDTPNKYFAGGNGDFSVIPDRQKEYVYFLISTYNKDPKEQGVSIARMRYADRDMPVGKVFKWRGGQWKEPGLGGRVTPILGPTIDWHKPRANVFWGPSVHWNTHLERYVMLLNLARDKDWTQEGVYISINRDIVNPEGWSKPEKILDASRLEASKWYPQVIGTTAANRETDKLAGRVTRLFVAGRSKWEIIFLKPGEARPAGALLNADKPVRKETTARPTAKKSTSGKSGAKKK
;
A
#
# COMPACT_ATOMS: atom_id res chain seq x y z
N MET A 1 -71.99 12.54 21.87
CA MET A 1 -70.99 11.72 21.17
C MET A 1 -69.65 12.44 21.31
N ALA A 2 -68.73 11.89 22.11
CA ALA A 2 -67.38 12.44 22.25
C ALA A 2 -66.40 11.47 21.59
N VAL A 3 -65.73 11.92 20.54
CA VAL A 3 -64.71 11.15 19.83
C VAL A 3 -63.39 11.36 20.56
N SER A 4 -62.85 10.29 21.14
CA SER A 4 -61.54 10.28 21.80
C SER A 4 -60.48 9.87 20.77
N THR A 5 -59.60 10.79 20.41
CA THR A 5 -58.50 10.56 19.48
C THR A 5 -57.32 9.97 20.24
N LEU A 6 -57.03 8.69 20.01
CA LEU A 6 -55.90 7.98 20.58
C LEU A 6 -54.63 8.30 19.76
N PHE A 7 -53.69 9.04 20.34
CA PHE A 7 -52.36 9.24 19.77
C PHE A 7 -51.48 8.03 20.07
N ILE A 8 -51.13 7.26 19.04
CA ILE A 8 -50.12 6.21 19.13
C ILE A 8 -48.74 6.87 18.95
N LEU A 9 -47.99 6.97 20.04
CA LEU A 9 -46.57 7.32 20.02
C LEU A 9 -45.76 6.13 19.49
N VAL A 10 -45.29 6.24 18.24
CA VAL A 10 -44.27 5.32 17.71
C VAL A 10 -42.91 5.79 18.24
N PRO A 11 -42.19 4.99 19.04
CA PRO A 11 -40.85 5.36 19.47
C PRO A 11 -39.92 5.38 18.24
N VAL A 12 -39.40 6.56 17.93
CA VAL A 12 -38.27 6.72 17.01
C VAL A 12 -37.04 6.20 17.74
N PHE A 13 -36.68 4.94 17.49
CA PHE A 13 -35.37 4.45 17.84
C PHE A 13 -34.37 5.11 16.89
N CYS A 14 -33.65 6.13 17.39
CA CYS A 14 -32.38 6.51 16.78
C CYS A 14 -31.44 5.31 16.91
N ALA A 15 -31.30 4.54 15.83
CA ALA A 15 -30.24 3.56 15.71
C ALA A 15 -28.92 4.34 15.71
N GLU A 16 -28.23 4.34 16.84
CA GLU A 16 -26.84 4.77 16.92
C GLU A 16 -26.06 3.89 15.93
N ALA A 17 -25.50 4.50 14.88
CA ALA A 17 -24.76 3.76 13.87
C ALA A 17 -23.66 2.96 14.57
N ALA A 18 -23.72 1.63 14.48
CA ALA A 18 -22.74 0.77 15.13
C ALA A 18 -21.34 1.17 14.64
N VAL A 19 -20.53 1.70 15.54
CA VAL A 19 -19.15 2.11 15.24
C VAL A 19 -18.39 0.86 14.81
N GLY A 20 -17.96 0.81 13.56
CA GLY A 20 -17.19 -0.31 13.02
C GLY A 20 -15.82 -0.47 13.69
N PRO A 21 -15.07 -1.54 13.37
CA PRO A 21 -13.68 -1.65 13.80
C PRO A 21 -12.87 -0.43 13.31
N THR A 22 -11.90 0.00 14.11
CA THR A 22 -11.05 1.17 13.80
C THR A 22 -9.59 0.86 14.10
N ALA A 23 -8.70 1.80 13.77
CA ALA A 23 -7.31 1.74 14.23
C ALA A 23 -6.83 3.13 14.67
N VAL A 24 -5.87 3.14 15.59
CA VAL A 24 -5.17 4.34 16.05
C VAL A 24 -3.68 4.13 16.02
N ILE A 25 -2.93 5.21 15.85
CA ILE A 25 -1.46 5.18 15.84
C ILE A 25 -0.94 5.67 17.19
N ARG A 26 0.16 5.09 17.68
CA ARG A 26 0.97 5.69 18.75
C ARG A 26 2.43 5.73 18.35
N GLU A 27 3.19 6.64 18.96
CA GLU A 27 4.64 6.65 18.82
C GLU A 27 5.26 5.42 19.49
N ALA A 28 6.35 4.93 18.92
CA ALA A 28 7.12 3.83 19.44
C ALA A 28 8.60 4.01 19.07
N SER A 29 9.50 3.29 19.75
CA SER A 29 10.94 3.41 19.50
C SER A 29 11.27 3.25 18.01
N PRO A 30 12.07 4.16 17.41
CA PRO A 30 12.39 4.09 15.99
C PRO A 30 13.09 2.79 15.61
N MET A 31 12.78 2.29 14.43
CA MET A 31 13.37 1.09 13.84
C MET A 31 13.48 1.25 12.34
N ARG A 32 14.46 0.56 11.75
CA ARG A 32 14.57 0.40 10.30
C ARG A 32 14.65 -1.08 9.96
N MET A 33 13.99 -1.47 8.89
CA MET A 33 14.24 -2.76 8.28
C MET A 33 15.64 -2.78 7.65
N PRO A 34 16.27 -3.97 7.55
CA PRO A 34 17.39 -4.16 6.64
C PRO A 34 16.94 -3.79 5.22
N GLY A 35 17.68 -2.91 4.57
CA GLY A 35 17.45 -2.47 3.19
C GLY A 35 18.59 -2.94 2.29
N VAL A 36 18.93 -2.13 1.29
CA VAL A 36 20.15 -2.37 0.48
C VAL A 36 21.40 -2.37 1.37
N PRO A 37 22.25 -3.40 1.26
CA PRO A 37 23.44 -3.54 2.10
C PRO A 37 24.62 -2.66 1.64
N LYS A 38 25.59 -2.46 2.52
CA LYS A 38 26.92 -1.96 2.14
C LYS A 38 27.61 -2.94 1.18
N PRO A 39 28.47 -2.46 0.25
CA PRO A 39 29.01 -1.11 0.13
C PRO A 39 28.26 -0.18 -0.84
N ASP A 40 27.02 -0.50 -1.24
CA ASP A 40 26.23 0.40 -2.08
C ASP A 40 25.89 1.68 -1.31
N LYS A 41 26.68 2.73 -1.55
CA LYS A 41 26.55 4.00 -0.83
C LYS A 41 25.37 4.84 -1.29
N GLU A 42 24.89 4.63 -2.51
CA GLU A 42 23.83 5.44 -3.10
C GLU A 42 22.48 5.01 -2.55
N HIS A 43 22.29 3.69 -2.40
CA HIS A 43 21.03 3.11 -1.96
C HIS A 43 21.09 2.51 -0.55
N GLU A 44 22.18 2.69 0.22
CA GLU A 44 22.37 2.09 1.55
C GLU A 44 21.11 2.24 2.44
N GLY A 45 20.53 1.12 2.84
CA GLY A 45 19.37 1.05 3.73
C GLY A 45 18.06 1.58 3.13
N THR A 46 17.98 1.76 1.80
CA THR A 46 16.70 2.06 1.13
C THR A 46 15.82 0.83 1.04
N VAL A 47 14.51 1.09 1.02
CA VAL A 47 13.43 0.12 0.84
C VAL A 47 12.37 0.84 0.00
N ASP A 48 12.12 0.33 -1.19
CA ASP A 48 11.31 0.95 -2.24
C ASP A 48 10.18 0.03 -2.71
N CYS A 49 9.51 -0.65 -1.77
CA CYS A 49 8.25 -1.37 -1.99
C CYS A 49 7.74 -1.90 -0.63
N SER A 50 6.66 -2.69 -0.66
CA SER A 50 6.32 -3.55 0.48
C SER A 50 7.40 -4.61 0.71
N SER A 51 7.70 -4.89 1.97
CA SER A 51 8.68 -5.86 2.43
C SER A 51 7.99 -7.13 2.94
N PRO A 52 7.81 -8.16 2.08
CA PRO A 52 7.16 -9.39 2.50
C PRO A 52 8.06 -10.22 3.40
N CYS A 53 7.47 -10.84 4.42
CA CYS A 53 8.17 -11.75 5.31
C CYS A 53 7.47 -13.10 5.45
N HIS A 54 8.25 -14.11 5.80
CA HIS A 54 7.77 -15.46 6.05
C HIS A 54 8.68 -16.15 7.07
N TRP A 55 8.14 -17.19 7.70
CA TRP A 55 8.88 -18.00 8.66
C TRP A 55 9.24 -19.36 8.05
N ASP A 56 10.47 -19.83 8.29
CA ASP A 56 10.90 -21.21 8.05
C ASP A 56 11.62 -21.72 9.30
N GLY A 57 11.09 -22.76 9.94
CA GLY A 57 11.45 -23.11 11.32
C GLY A 57 11.31 -21.90 12.26
N ASP A 58 12.37 -21.62 13.01
CA ASP A 58 12.48 -20.47 13.94
C ASP A 58 13.12 -19.23 13.31
N THR A 59 13.33 -19.22 11.98
CA THR A 59 13.93 -18.11 11.25
C THR A 59 12.85 -17.31 10.53
N MET A 60 12.77 -16.01 10.79
CA MET A 60 12.07 -15.06 9.97
C MET A 60 12.98 -14.64 8.81
N TYR A 61 12.45 -14.68 7.60
CA TYR A 61 13.04 -14.07 6.40
C TYR A 61 12.21 -12.87 6.00
N ILE A 62 12.88 -11.82 5.51
CA ILE A 62 12.23 -10.61 5.00
C ILE A 62 12.92 -10.16 3.72
N PHE A 63 12.15 -9.60 2.80
CA PHE A 63 12.68 -8.96 1.59
C PHE A 63 12.55 -7.44 1.67
N SER A 64 13.56 -6.76 1.17
CA SER A 64 13.55 -5.34 0.84
C SER A 64 13.98 -5.20 -0.59
N SER A 65 13.37 -4.31 -1.37
CA SER A 65 13.79 -4.11 -2.76
C SER A 65 14.11 -2.65 -3.05
N GLU A 66 15.06 -2.44 -3.94
CA GLU A 66 15.41 -1.16 -4.58
C GLU A 66 15.90 -1.52 -5.98
N MET A 67 15.00 -1.48 -6.97
CA MET A 67 15.21 -2.01 -8.34
C MET A 67 15.61 -3.50 -8.43
N HIS A 68 15.95 -4.12 -7.31
CA HIS A 68 16.32 -5.52 -7.13
C HIS A 68 16.00 -5.96 -5.70
N PRO A 69 15.61 -7.22 -5.44
CA PRO A 69 15.33 -7.69 -4.09
C PRO A 69 16.57 -8.17 -3.34
N PHE A 70 16.60 -7.82 -2.06
CA PHE A 70 17.56 -8.25 -1.06
C PHE A 70 16.83 -8.99 0.06
N ARG A 71 17.46 -10.02 0.61
CA ARG A 71 16.89 -10.84 1.68
C ARG A 71 17.69 -10.66 2.96
N SER A 72 16.99 -10.46 4.07
CA SER A 72 17.56 -10.58 5.41
C SER A 72 16.84 -11.68 6.19
N SER A 73 17.46 -12.13 7.28
CA SER A 73 16.89 -13.12 8.18
C SER A 73 17.35 -12.94 9.63
N GLY A 74 16.55 -13.44 10.57
CA GLY A 74 16.85 -13.44 12.00
C GLY A 74 15.79 -14.22 12.79
N PRO A 75 15.92 -14.34 14.12
CA PRO A 75 14.95 -15.06 14.95
C PRO A 75 13.62 -14.30 15.11
N ASP A 76 13.59 -13.01 14.85
CA ASP A 76 12.38 -12.16 14.84
C ASP A 76 12.66 -10.83 14.13
N LEU A 77 11.64 -9.99 14.00
CA LEU A 77 11.71 -8.68 13.37
C LEU A 77 12.78 -7.76 13.99
N MET A 78 12.96 -7.80 15.31
CA MET A 78 13.87 -6.92 16.06
C MET A 78 15.34 -7.36 15.95
N HIS A 79 15.58 -8.61 15.55
CA HIS A 79 16.91 -9.22 15.52
C HIS A 79 17.29 -9.72 14.11
N LEU A 80 16.81 -9.06 13.06
CA LEU A 80 17.21 -9.33 11.68
C LEU A 80 18.69 -8.98 11.44
N ASN A 81 19.36 -9.72 10.55
CA ASN A 81 20.69 -9.37 10.09
C ASN A 81 20.65 -8.01 9.35
N PRO A 82 21.36 -6.98 9.81
CA PRO A 82 21.35 -5.67 9.14
C PRO A 82 22.00 -5.71 7.74
N GLN A 83 22.81 -6.72 7.45
CA GLN A 83 23.43 -6.93 6.15
C GLN A 83 22.57 -7.89 5.33
N SER A 84 21.63 -7.33 4.57
CA SER A 84 20.84 -8.10 3.60
C SER A 84 21.73 -8.66 2.48
N GLU A 85 21.28 -9.74 1.85
CA GLU A 85 21.96 -10.39 0.75
C GLU A 85 21.18 -10.19 -0.55
N ARG A 86 21.87 -9.86 -1.65
CA ARG A 86 21.23 -9.71 -2.97
C ARG A 86 20.73 -11.08 -3.45
N THR A 87 19.45 -11.15 -3.81
CA THR A 87 18.88 -12.38 -4.37
C THR A 87 19.31 -12.58 -5.83
N ALA A 88 19.17 -13.79 -6.36
CA ALA A 88 19.47 -14.13 -7.74
C ALA A 88 18.23 -14.66 -8.48
N TYR A 89 18.15 -14.38 -9.78
CA TYR A 89 17.14 -14.95 -10.68
C TYR A 89 17.80 -15.76 -11.78
N ASP A 90 17.14 -16.82 -12.22
CA ASP A 90 17.58 -17.65 -13.35
C ASP A 90 17.50 -16.95 -14.71
N ASN A 91 16.80 -15.81 -14.79
CA ASN A 91 16.65 -15.00 -16.00
C ASN A 91 17.33 -13.62 -15.94
N GLU A 92 18.24 -13.39 -15.00
CA GLU A 92 18.84 -12.07 -14.73
C GLU A 92 19.43 -11.40 -15.98
N LYS A 93 20.11 -12.17 -16.84
CA LYS A 93 20.88 -11.65 -17.99
C LYS A 93 20.00 -10.94 -19.03
N ASP A 94 18.80 -11.45 -19.26
CA ASP A 94 17.91 -10.99 -20.34
C ASP A 94 16.73 -10.17 -19.80
N TYR A 95 16.78 -9.80 -18.51
CA TYR A 95 15.70 -9.07 -17.86
C TYR A 95 15.76 -7.56 -18.16
N ASN A 96 14.65 -7.01 -18.62
CA ASN A 96 14.47 -5.58 -18.83
C ASN A 96 13.68 -4.96 -17.67
N GLY A 97 14.28 -3.98 -17.00
CA GLY A 97 13.64 -3.15 -15.98
C GLY A 97 14.06 -3.48 -14.55
N GLY A 98 13.56 -2.70 -13.61
CA GLY A 98 13.67 -2.99 -12.18
C GLY A 98 12.75 -4.15 -11.76
N ARG A 99 13.09 -4.81 -10.65
CA ARG A 99 12.31 -5.90 -10.06
C ARG A 99 12.24 -5.75 -8.54
N TRP A 100 11.03 -5.63 -8.01
CA TRP A 100 10.79 -5.54 -6.56
C TRP A 100 9.92 -6.72 -6.12
N ILE A 101 10.38 -7.53 -5.17
CA ILE A 101 9.54 -8.56 -4.56
C ILE A 101 8.67 -7.90 -3.50
N GLU A 102 7.36 -7.91 -3.71
CA GLU A 102 6.39 -7.23 -2.83
C GLU A 102 5.53 -8.21 -2.02
N ALA A 103 5.44 -9.47 -2.45
CA ALA A 103 4.66 -10.48 -1.74
C ALA A 103 5.32 -11.86 -1.81
N THR A 104 5.17 -12.64 -0.73
CA THR A 104 5.61 -14.03 -0.65
C THR A 104 4.59 -14.93 0.05
N HIS A 105 4.59 -16.20 -0.30
CA HIS A 105 3.81 -17.26 0.33
C HIS A 105 4.65 -18.53 0.49
N LYS A 106 4.94 -18.92 1.73
CA LYS A 106 5.58 -20.21 2.04
C LYS A 106 4.50 -21.30 2.03
N ALA A 107 4.61 -22.23 1.09
CA ALA A 107 3.68 -23.35 0.96
C ALA A 107 4.05 -24.51 1.90
N ASP A 108 3.09 -25.40 2.13
CA ASP A 108 3.25 -26.54 3.05
C ASP A 108 4.26 -27.58 2.54
N ASP A 109 4.53 -27.59 1.22
CA ASP A 109 5.57 -28.40 0.58
C ASP A 109 6.98 -27.80 0.70
N GLY A 110 7.12 -26.68 1.43
CA GLY A 110 8.38 -26.00 1.69
C GLY A 110 8.81 -25.02 0.60
N LYS A 111 8.14 -24.98 -0.56
CA LYS A 111 8.42 -23.97 -1.60
C LYS A 111 8.01 -22.58 -1.12
N LEU A 112 8.81 -21.59 -1.50
CA LEU A 112 8.46 -20.19 -1.37
C LEU A 112 8.01 -19.66 -2.72
N TYR A 113 6.74 -19.26 -2.82
CA TYR A 113 6.25 -18.51 -3.97
C TYR A 113 6.44 -17.02 -3.69
N GLY A 114 6.89 -16.28 -4.70
CA GLY A 114 7.03 -14.83 -4.65
C GLY A 114 6.30 -14.20 -5.83
N TRP A 115 5.97 -12.93 -5.67
CA TRP A 115 5.44 -12.10 -6.74
C TRP A 115 6.21 -10.80 -6.77
N TYR A 116 6.55 -10.36 -7.97
CA TYR A 116 7.37 -9.18 -8.18
C TYR A 116 6.68 -8.13 -9.04
N HIS A 117 6.92 -6.88 -8.69
CA HIS A 117 6.67 -5.71 -9.50
C HIS A 117 7.80 -5.60 -10.52
N ARG A 118 7.45 -5.40 -11.79
CA ARG A 118 8.38 -5.13 -12.87
C ARG A 118 8.09 -3.79 -13.50
N GLU A 119 9.12 -2.97 -13.64
CA GLU A 119 9.05 -1.69 -14.36
C GLU A 119 9.87 -1.78 -15.65
N PRO A 120 9.27 -2.19 -16.78
CA PRO A 120 10.00 -2.27 -18.04
C PRO A 120 10.37 -0.87 -18.57
N GLY A 121 11.54 -0.77 -19.20
CA GLY A 121 11.96 0.41 -19.95
C GLY A 121 11.31 0.51 -21.34
N ASP A 122 11.51 1.66 -22.00
CA ASP A 122 11.17 1.93 -23.41
C ASP A 122 9.70 1.75 -23.81
N ILE A 123 8.76 1.90 -22.87
CA ILE A 123 7.31 1.82 -23.17
C ILE A 123 6.75 3.10 -23.82
N CYS A 124 7.36 4.26 -23.56
CA CYS A 124 6.98 5.56 -24.11
C CYS A 124 8.21 6.19 -24.78
N PRO A 125 8.23 6.37 -26.11
CA PRO A 125 9.41 6.86 -26.84
C PRO A 125 9.96 8.17 -26.25
N GLY A 126 11.24 8.15 -25.87
CA GLY A 126 11.97 9.33 -25.38
C GLY A 126 11.54 9.85 -24.00
N LYS A 127 10.74 9.08 -23.23
CA LYS A 127 10.26 9.47 -21.90
C LYS A 127 10.68 8.43 -20.86
N PRO A 128 11.12 8.85 -19.65
CA PRO A 128 11.49 7.93 -18.57
C PRO A 128 10.24 7.42 -17.83
N LEU A 129 9.22 6.99 -18.57
CA LEU A 129 7.98 6.46 -18.02
C LEU A 129 7.99 4.95 -18.14
N THR A 130 7.42 4.29 -17.14
CA THR A 130 7.17 2.85 -17.18
C THR A 130 5.67 2.55 -17.13
N ALA A 131 5.32 1.27 -17.35
CA ALA A 131 3.98 0.75 -17.12
C ALA A 131 4.15 -0.60 -16.43
N PRO A 132 3.92 -0.68 -15.12
CA PRO A 132 4.31 -1.84 -14.38
C PRO A 132 3.52 -3.09 -14.76
N GLU A 133 4.19 -4.22 -14.55
CA GLU A 133 3.67 -5.58 -14.73
C GLU A 133 3.94 -6.36 -13.44
N ILE A 134 3.15 -7.41 -13.18
CA ILE A 134 3.40 -8.29 -12.02
C ILE A 134 3.72 -9.70 -12.52
N GLY A 135 4.86 -10.23 -12.08
CA GLY A 135 5.28 -11.60 -12.33
C GLY A 135 5.25 -12.47 -11.09
N ALA A 136 5.42 -13.78 -11.31
CA ALA A 136 5.51 -14.78 -10.27
C ALA A 136 6.85 -15.50 -10.32
N VAL A 137 7.34 -15.92 -9.16
CA VAL A 137 8.58 -16.69 -8.98
C VAL A 137 8.39 -17.78 -7.95
N VAL A 138 9.28 -18.77 -7.98
CA VAL A 138 9.36 -19.81 -6.94
C VAL A 138 10.80 -20.04 -6.51
N SER A 139 10.98 -20.39 -5.24
CA SER A 139 12.26 -20.70 -4.65
C SER A 139 12.15 -21.90 -3.71
N THR A 140 13.24 -22.65 -3.60
CA THR A 140 13.41 -23.77 -2.66
C THR A 140 14.40 -23.47 -1.53
N ASP A 141 14.95 -22.25 -1.47
CA ASP A 141 15.98 -21.86 -0.52
C ASP A 141 15.63 -20.57 0.24
N ASN A 142 14.33 -20.36 0.48
CA ASN A 142 13.75 -19.16 1.09
C ASN A 142 14.03 -17.88 0.31
N GLY A 143 14.06 -17.96 -1.02
CA GLY A 143 14.12 -16.82 -1.92
C GLY A 143 15.51 -16.21 -2.05
N MET A 144 16.57 -16.98 -1.81
CA MET A 144 17.90 -16.54 -2.21
C MET A 144 18.07 -16.69 -3.73
N ASN A 145 17.63 -17.82 -4.27
CA ASN A 145 17.59 -18.09 -5.70
C ASN A 145 16.14 -18.28 -6.15
N TRP A 146 15.75 -17.51 -7.16
CA TRP A 146 14.41 -17.49 -7.74
C TRP A 146 14.41 -18.08 -9.14
N ARG A 147 13.46 -18.99 -9.38
CA ARG A 147 13.06 -19.40 -10.72
C ARG A 147 11.86 -18.58 -11.17
N ASP A 148 12.00 -17.89 -12.30
CA ASP A 148 10.91 -17.10 -12.87
C ASP A 148 9.79 -18.01 -13.41
N LEU A 149 8.54 -17.63 -13.12
CA LEU A 149 7.33 -18.32 -13.61
C LEU A 149 6.57 -17.50 -14.66
N GLY A 150 7.08 -16.32 -15.05
CA GLY A 150 6.49 -15.42 -16.03
C GLY A 150 5.60 -14.32 -15.46
N ILE A 151 5.22 -13.40 -16.34
CA ILE A 151 4.28 -12.30 -16.06
C ILE A 151 2.85 -12.85 -15.98
N ILE A 152 2.12 -12.46 -14.93
CA ILE A 152 0.78 -12.97 -14.61
C ILE A 152 -0.31 -11.89 -14.62
N LEU A 153 0.07 -10.62 -14.41
CA LEU A 153 -0.84 -9.47 -14.49
C LEU A 153 -0.20 -8.37 -15.31
N LYS A 154 -0.95 -7.89 -16.30
CA LYS A 154 -0.56 -6.79 -17.19
C LYS A 154 -1.80 -6.00 -17.59
N ALA A 155 -1.68 -4.67 -17.69
CA ALA A 155 -2.75 -3.83 -18.21
C ALA A 155 -3.03 -4.13 -19.71
N PRO A 156 -4.22 -3.76 -20.23
CA PRO A 156 -4.50 -3.82 -21.68
C PRO A 156 -3.46 -3.03 -22.50
N ASP A 157 -3.15 -3.47 -23.73
CA ASP A 157 -2.14 -2.83 -24.58
C ASP A 157 -2.48 -1.37 -24.93
N ASP A 158 -3.76 -1.03 -24.95
CA ASP A 158 -4.23 0.33 -25.18
C ASP A 158 -4.27 1.20 -23.91
N SER A 159 -3.75 0.73 -22.77
CA SER A 159 -3.84 1.45 -21.48
C SER A 159 -2.87 2.62 -21.33
N LEU A 160 -1.85 2.76 -22.20
CA LEU A 160 -0.81 3.76 -22.04
C LEU A 160 -1.29 5.18 -22.38
N PHE A 161 -0.80 6.16 -21.61
CA PHE A 161 -0.93 7.58 -21.86
C PHE A 161 0.42 8.29 -21.69
N CYS A 162 1.24 8.26 -22.73
CA CYS A 162 2.60 8.79 -22.69
C CYS A 162 2.67 10.32 -22.53
N ASP A 163 1.60 11.06 -22.84
CA ASP A 163 1.53 12.52 -22.64
C ASP A 163 1.11 12.91 -21.22
N THR A 164 1.12 11.96 -20.30
CA THR A 164 0.85 12.19 -18.90
C THR A 164 1.81 13.20 -18.27
N PRO A 165 1.33 14.07 -17.35
CA PRO A 165 2.20 14.84 -16.48
C PRO A 165 2.83 13.99 -15.35
N ASN A 166 2.32 12.77 -15.11
CA ASN A 166 2.87 11.83 -14.11
C ASN A 166 4.36 11.60 -14.37
N LYS A 167 5.16 11.52 -13.31
CA LYS A 167 6.62 11.39 -13.42
C LYS A 167 7.12 9.95 -13.51
N TYR A 168 6.27 8.98 -13.24
CA TYR A 168 6.65 7.57 -13.10
C TYR A 168 5.89 6.72 -14.12
N PHE A 169 4.56 6.74 -14.09
CA PHE A 169 3.75 5.75 -14.80
C PHE A 169 2.89 6.35 -15.91
N ALA A 170 3.00 5.75 -17.11
CA ALA A 170 2.15 6.04 -18.25
C ALA A 170 0.92 5.12 -18.31
N GLY A 171 0.89 4.04 -17.54
CA GLY A 171 -0.09 2.95 -17.62
C GLY A 171 0.31 1.83 -16.67
N GLY A 172 -0.29 0.65 -16.81
CA GLY A 172 0.19 -0.56 -16.12
C GLY A 172 -0.56 -0.94 -14.83
N ASN A 173 -0.13 -2.08 -14.28
CA ASN A 173 -0.63 -2.70 -13.06
C ASN A 173 0.57 -3.05 -12.17
N GLY A 174 0.68 -2.42 -11.01
CA GLY A 174 1.81 -2.58 -10.10
C GLY A 174 1.38 -2.39 -8.65
N ASP A 175 2.35 -2.20 -7.76
CA ASP A 175 2.21 -1.90 -6.32
C ASP A 175 1.08 -2.69 -5.67
N PHE A 176 1.43 -3.81 -5.07
CA PHE A 176 0.45 -4.84 -4.75
C PHE A 176 0.74 -5.57 -3.44
N SER A 177 -0.27 -6.32 -3.02
CA SER A 177 -0.15 -7.36 -2.01
C SER A 177 -0.84 -8.63 -2.49
N VAL A 178 -0.39 -9.76 -1.94
CA VAL A 178 -0.93 -11.08 -2.25
C VAL A 178 -1.32 -11.78 -0.95
N ILE A 179 -2.58 -12.23 -0.87
CA ILE A 179 -3.10 -12.95 0.28
C ILE A 179 -3.82 -14.22 -0.16
N PRO A 180 -3.36 -15.42 0.26
CA PRO A 180 -4.17 -16.63 0.11
C PRO A 180 -5.39 -16.54 1.03
N ASP A 181 -6.53 -17.08 0.59
CA ASP A 181 -7.62 -17.31 1.53
C ASP A 181 -7.25 -18.42 2.53
N ARG A 182 -8.03 -18.50 3.61
CA ARG A 182 -7.77 -19.44 4.70
C ARG A 182 -8.00 -20.89 4.29
N GLN A 183 -8.87 -21.12 3.31
CA GLN A 183 -9.19 -22.44 2.77
C GLN A 183 -8.15 -22.93 1.75
N LYS A 184 -7.23 -22.05 1.34
CA LYS A 184 -6.28 -22.30 0.26
C LYS A 184 -6.99 -22.71 -1.03
N GLU A 185 -8.13 -22.07 -1.33
CA GLU A 185 -8.84 -22.22 -2.60
C GLU A 185 -8.32 -21.24 -3.63
N TYR A 186 -8.12 -19.98 -3.23
CA TYR A 186 -7.64 -18.89 -4.06
C TYR A 186 -6.48 -18.11 -3.42
N VAL A 187 -5.73 -17.45 -4.30
CA VAL A 187 -4.76 -16.41 -4.01
C VAL A 187 -5.32 -15.10 -4.57
N TYR A 188 -5.44 -14.09 -3.72
CA TYR A 188 -5.98 -12.76 -4.08
C TYR A 188 -4.84 -11.76 -4.26
N PHE A 189 -4.92 -10.98 -5.32
CA PHE A 189 -3.96 -9.94 -5.69
C PHE A 189 -4.67 -8.60 -5.59
N LEU A 190 -4.25 -7.75 -4.65
CA LEU A 190 -4.75 -6.38 -4.56
C LEU A 190 -3.70 -5.49 -5.18
N ILE A 191 -4.08 -4.76 -6.23
CA ILE A 191 -3.14 -4.12 -7.15
C ILE A 191 -3.50 -2.65 -7.36
N SER A 192 -2.49 -1.83 -7.60
CA SER A 192 -2.68 -0.48 -8.09
C SER A 192 -2.74 -0.49 -9.62
N THR A 193 -3.61 0.35 -10.18
CA THR A 193 -3.92 0.41 -11.62
C THR A 193 -3.80 1.84 -12.14
N TYR A 194 -3.12 1.99 -13.27
CA TYR A 194 -2.65 3.28 -13.79
C TYR A 194 -3.13 3.58 -15.22
N ASN A 195 -4.19 2.90 -15.66
CA ASN A 195 -4.72 2.96 -17.03
C ASN A 195 -5.10 4.39 -17.47
N LYS A 196 -4.93 4.73 -18.75
CA LYS A 196 -5.37 6.00 -19.34
C LYS A 196 -6.85 6.34 -19.12
N ASP A 197 -7.73 5.33 -19.02
CA ASP A 197 -9.14 5.53 -18.66
C ASP A 197 -9.26 5.66 -17.14
N PRO A 198 -9.71 6.82 -16.61
CA PRO A 198 -9.91 7.02 -15.17
C PRO A 198 -10.82 6.00 -14.51
N LYS A 199 -11.73 5.35 -15.26
CA LYS A 199 -12.64 4.32 -14.74
C LYS A 199 -11.92 3.00 -14.38
N GLU A 200 -10.68 2.84 -14.84
CA GLU A 200 -9.84 1.66 -14.61
C GLU A 200 -8.63 1.98 -13.73
N GLN A 201 -8.63 3.11 -13.02
CA GLN A 201 -7.54 3.54 -12.13
C GLN A 201 -7.85 3.31 -10.65
N GLY A 202 -6.80 3.28 -9.83
CA GLY A 202 -6.89 3.17 -8.37
C GLY A 202 -6.58 1.75 -7.91
N VAL A 203 -7.20 1.32 -6.81
CA VAL A 203 -6.98 -0.03 -6.26
C VAL A 203 -7.99 -1.00 -6.87
N SER A 204 -7.49 -2.09 -7.44
CA SER A 204 -8.25 -3.17 -8.06
C SER A 204 -7.89 -4.52 -7.43
N ILE A 205 -8.65 -5.56 -7.76
CA ILE A 205 -8.41 -6.91 -7.25
C ILE A 205 -8.48 -7.96 -8.35
N ALA A 206 -7.61 -8.97 -8.26
CA ALA A 206 -7.60 -10.16 -9.08
C ALA A 206 -7.46 -11.41 -8.20
N ARG A 207 -7.72 -12.59 -8.76
CA ARG A 207 -7.50 -13.86 -8.06
C ARG A 207 -7.02 -14.96 -8.99
N MET A 208 -6.38 -15.96 -8.42
CA MET A 208 -5.98 -17.21 -9.08
C MET A 208 -6.33 -18.37 -8.16
N ARG A 209 -6.62 -19.55 -8.68
CA ARG A 209 -6.75 -20.72 -7.79
C ARG A 209 -5.42 -20.99 -7.12
N TYR A 210 -5.45 -21.36 -5.86
CA TYR A 210 -4.27 -21.74 -5.09
C TYR A 210 -3.49 -22.82 -5.87
N ALA A 211 -4.15 -23.90 -6.31
CA ALA A 211 -3.50 -25.00 -7.05
C ALA A 211 -2.73 -24.60 -8.33
N ASP A 212 -2.99 -23.44 -8.93
CA ASP A 212 -2.35 -23.02 -10.19
C ASP A 212 -0.97 -22.35 -9.99
N ARG A 213 -0.47 -22.18 -8.75
CA ARG A 213 0.79 -21.47 -8.43
C ARG A 213 2.04 -21.94 -9.17
N ASP A 214 2.17 -23.24 -9.47
CA ASP A 214 3.35 -23.76 -10.15
C ASP A 214 3.37 -23.41 -11.64
N MET A 215 2.21 -23.06 -12.23
CA MET A 215 2.04 -22.66 -13.64
C MET A 215 1.03 -21.49 -13.75
N PRO A 216 1.38 -20.30 -13.22
CA PRO A 216 0.39 -19.25 -12.94
C PRO A 216 0.02 -18.39 -14.17
N VAL A 217 0.81 -18.45 -15.24
CA VAL A 217 0.58 -17.65 -16.46
C VAL A 217 -0.78 -17.99 -17.07
N GLY A 218 -1.60 -16.96 -17.28
CA GLY A 218 -2.96 -17.10 -17.80
C GLY A 218 -3.97 -17.69 -16.81
N LYS A 219 -3.62 -17.84 -15.52
CA LYS A 219 -4.51 -18.40 -14.48
C LYS A 219 -5.07 -17.35 -13.52
N VAL A 220 -4.60 -16.11 -13.62
CA VAL A 220 -5.13 -14.98 -12.85
C VAL A 220 -6.32 -14.36 -13.58
N PHE A 221 -7.38 -14.02 -12.84
CA PHE A 221 -8.57 -13.32 -13.33
C PHE A 221 -8.85 -12.07 -12.51
N LYS A 222 -9.01 -10.94 -13.19
CA LYS A 222 -9.35 -9.64 -12.61
C LYS A 222 -10.86 -9.54 -12.34
N TRP A 223 -11.20 -8.79 -11.29
CA TRP A 223 -12.57 -8.40 -11.02
C TRP A 223 -13.02 -7.28 -11.96
N ARG A 224 -14.17 -7.48 -12.60
CA ARG A 224 -14.83 -6.45 -13.41
C ARG A 224 -16.33 -6.68 -13.46
N GLY A 225 -17.10 -5.61 -13.28
CA GLY A 225 -18.55 -5.63 -13.43
C GLY A 225 -19.25 -6.73 -12.60
N GLY A 226 -18.80 -6.96 -11.38
CA GLY A 226 -19.39 -7.99 -10.50
C GLY A 226 -18.87 -9.41 -10.71
N GLN A 227 -17.85 -9.63 -11.56
CA GLN A 227 -17.42 -10.98 -11.96
C GLN A 227 -15.89 -11.12 -12.06
N TRP A 228 -15.39 -12.33 -11.81
CA TRP A 228 -13.98 -12.73 -11.98
C TRP A 228 -13.77 -13.38 -13.35
N LYS A 229 -13.85 -12.60 -14.44
CA LYS A 229 -13.77 -13.13 -15.81
C LYS A 229 -12.73 -12.47 -16.70
N GLU A 230 -12.25 -11.29 -16.34
CA GLU A 230 -11.24 -10.59 -17.14
C GLU A 230 -9.88 -11.27 -16.96
N PRO A 231 -9.13 -11.55 -18.04
CA PRO A 231 -7.83 -12.19 -17.91
C PRO A 231 -6.83 -11.28 -17.17
N GLY A 232 -5.97 -11.88 -16.36
CA GLY A 232 -4.90 -11.15 -15.66
C GLY A 232 -3.98 -10.42 -16.64
N LEU A 233 -3.70 -11.04 -17.78
CA LEU A 233 -2.95 -10.46 -18.89
C LEU A 233 -3.89 -9.75 -19.86
N GLY A 234 -3.71 -8.44 -20.02
CA GLY A 234 -4.46 -7.63 -21.00
C GLY A 234 -5.94 -7.38 -20.67
N GLY A 235 -6.48 -7.98 -19.61
CA GLY A 235 -7.87 -7.76 -19.19
C GLY A 235 -8.09 -6.44 -18.47
N ARG A 236 -9.36 -6.00 -18.47
CA ARG A 236 -9.83 -4.75 -17.88
C ARG A 236 -10.15 -4.92 -16.39
N VAL A 237 -10.38 -3.84 -15.67
CA VAL A 237 -10.75 -3.87 -14.24
C VAL A 237 -11.98 -3.03 -13.90
N THR A 238 -12.63 -3.36 -12.79
CA THR A 238 -13.44 -2.39 -12.02
C THR A 238 -12.72 -2.14 -10.70
N PRO A 239 -12.19 -0.93 -10.45
CA PRO A 239 -11.51 -0.61 -9.20
C PRO A 239 -12.45 -0.74 -8.01
N ILE A 240 -11.92 -1.31 -6.91
CA ILE A 240 -12.61 -1.32 -5.61
C ILE A 240 -12.49 0.05 -4.91
N LEU A 241 -11.42 0.80 -5.21
CA LEU A 241 -11.23 2.18 -4.78
C LEU A 241 -10.76 3.01 -5.98
N GLY A 242 -11.71 3.68 -6.65
CA GLY A 242 -11.42 4.55 -7.79
C GLY A 242 -10.90 5.94 -7.40
N PRO A 243 -10.30 6.67 -8.35
CA PRO A 243 -9.78 8.01 -8.10
C PRO A 243 -10.92 9.05 -8.00
N THR A 244 -10.67 10.14 -7.25
CA THR A 244 -11.48 11.37 -7.40
C THR A 244 -10.89 12.31 -8.44
N ILE A 245 -9.57 12.29 -8.62
CA ILE A 245 -8.84 12.98 -9.68
C ILE A 245 -7.82 11.98 -10.22
N ASP A 246 -7.84 11.73 -11.53
CA ASP A 246 -7.08 10.68 -12.19
C ASP A 246 -5.56 10.91 -12.16
N TRP A 247 -4.79 9.83 -12.32
CA TRP A 247 -3.33 9.79 -12.31
C TRP A 247 -2.66 10.66 -13.37
N HIS A 248 -3.36 11.00 -14.44
CA HIS A 248 -2.80 11.69 -15.59
C HIS A 248 -3.16 13.18 -15.64
N LYS A 249 -3.44 13.75 -14.46
CA LYS A 249 -3.57 15.20 -14.24
C LYS A 249 -2.42 15.72 -13.37
N PRO A 250 -2.08 17.03 -13.45
CA PRO A 250 -1.04 17.61 -12.59
C PRO A 250 -1.35 17.49 -11.09
N ARG A 251 -2.63 17.56 -10.71
CA ARG A 251 -3.12 17.17 -9.38
C ARG A 251 -3.72 15.77 -9.48
N ALA A 252 -3.57 14.96 -8.45
CA ALA A 252 -4.15 13.63 -8.35
C ALA A 252 -4.91 13.49 -7.04
N ASN A 253 -5.79 12.51 -6.94
CA ASN A 253 -6.43 12.11 -5.68
C ASN A 253 -6.78 10.63 -5.81
N VAL A 254 -5.77 9.78 -5.57
CA VAL A 254 -5.81 8.35 -5.86
C VAL A 254 -5.17 7.55 -4.74
N PHE A 255 -5.90 6.58 -4.22
CA PHE A 255 -5.36 5.58 -3.30
C PHE A 255 -4.54 4.54 -4.07
N TRP A 256 -3.41 4.11 -3.49
CA TRP A 256 -2.51 3.16 -4.14
C TRP A 256 -1.60 2.45 -3.13
N GLY A 257 -0.89 1.44 -3.62
CA GLY A 257 0.02 0.59 -2.85
C GLY A 257 -0.70 -0.16 -1.72
N PRO A 258 -1.74 -0.97 -2.03
CA PRO A 258 -2.47 -1.74 -1.02
C PRO A 258 -1.54 -2.73 -0.31
N SER A 259 -1.30 -2.52 0.98
CA SER A 259 -0.66 -3.50 1.86
C SER A 259 -1.71 -4.19 2.73
N VAL A 260 -1.93 -5.49 2.48
CA VAL A 260 -3.08 -6.23 3.04
C VAL A 260 -2.63 -7.34 3.97
N HIS A 261 -3.29 -7.44 5.12
CA HIS A 261 -3.08 -8.52 6.08
C HIS A 261 -4.39 -9.01 6.69
N TRP A 262 -4.37 -10.22 7.21
CA TRP A 262 -5.38 -10.70 8.15
C TRP A 262 -5.04 -10.19 9.56
N ASN A 263 -5.98 -9.46 10.15
CA ASN A 263 -5.86 -9.02 11.53
C ASN A 263 -6.55 -10.02 12.47
N THR A 264 -5.80 -10.69 13.34
CA THR A 264 -6.34 -11.72 14.24
C THR A 264 -7.18 -11.16 15.37
N HIS A 265 -6.93 -9.90 15.79
CA HIS A 265 -7.75 -9.24 16.80
C HIS A 265 -9.12 -8.89 16.23
N LEU A 266 -9.16 -8.22 15.07
CA LEU A 266 -10.42 -7.82 14.44
C LEU A 266 -11.17 -8.99 13.81
N GLU A 267 -10.47 -10.07 13.46
CA GLU A 267 -10.95 -11.14 12.59
C GLU A 267 -11.41 -10.58 11.23
N ARG A 268 -10.61 -9.67 10.67
CA ARG A 268 -10.90 -8.95 9.42
C ARG A 268 -9.62 -8.80 8.60
N TYR A 269 -9.79 -8.66 7.29
CA TYR A 269 -8.76 -8.15 6.41
C TYR A 269 -8.63 -6.65 6.59
N VAL A 270 -7.40 -6.17 6.64
CA VAL A 270 -7.07 -4.75 6.74
C VAL A 270 -6.13 -4.41 5.61
N MET A 271 -6.42 -3.31 4.91
CA MET A 271 -5.60 -2.73 3.86
C MET A 271 -5.05 -1.39 4.33
N LEU A 272 -3.75 -1.20 4.21
CA LEU A 272 -3.09 0.10 4.34
C LEU A 272 -2.85 0.69 2.95
N LEU A 273 -3.02 2.00 2.83
CA LEU A 273 -2.95 2.71 1.56
C LEU A 273 -2.19 4.02 1.69
N ASN A 274 -1.46 4.33 0.62
CA ASN A 274 -1.05 5.70 0.31
C ASN A 274 -2.22 6.48 -0.28
N LEU A 275 -2.21 7.79 -0.15
CA LEU A 275 -3.05 8.68 -0.96
C LEU A 275 -2.18 9.73 -1.65
N ALA A 276 -2.09 9.67 -2.99
CA ALA A 276 -1.34 10.63 -3.79
C ALA A 276 -2.16 11.90 -4.08
N ARG A 277 -1.51 13.07 -4.05
CA ARG A 277 -2.15 14.38 -4.31
C ARG A 277 -1.76 15.07 -5.62
N ASP A 278 -0.72 14.59 -6.30
CA ASP A 278 -0.21 15.21 -7.52
C ASP A 278 0.61 14.24 -8.37
N LYS A 279 1.06 14.76 -9.53
CA LYS A 279 1.91 14.06 -10.51
C LYS A 279 3.27 13.60 -9.98
N ASP A 280 3.72 14.16 -8.86
CA ASP A 280 4.99 13.84 -8.20
C ASP A 280 4.79 12.85 -7.06
N TRP A 281 3.58 12.30 -6.93
CA TRP A 281 3.21 11.29 -5.93
C TRP A 281 3.36 11.79 -4.49
N THR A 282 3.24 13.11 -4.31
CA THR A 282 3.25 13.72 -2.97
C THR A 282 2.18 13.07 -2.11
N GLN A 283 2.60 12.57 -0.95
CA GLN A 283 1.71 11.89 -0.04
C GLN A 283 0.78 12.85 0.68
N GLU A 284 -0.45 12.39 0.83
CA GLU A 284 -1.43 13.00 1.70
C GLU A 284 -1.31 12.49 3.14
N GLY A 285 -1.09 11.18 3.26
CA GLY A 285 -1.15 10.44 4.49
C GLY A 285 -1.36 8.95 4.24
N VAL A 286 -1.36 8.19 5.32
CA VAL A 286 -1.64 6.76 5.34
C VAL A 286 -3.09 6.53 5.75
N TYR A 287 -3.75 5.63 5.04
CA TYR A 287 -5.16 5.28 5.24
C TYR A 287 -5.32 3.80 5.53
N ILE A 288 -6.45 3.45 6.16
CA ILE A 288 -6.91 2.07 6.34
C ILE A 288 -8.25 1.84 5.66
N SER A 289 -8.45 0.64 5.13
CA SER A 289 -9.75 0.10 4.75
C SER A 289 -9.87 -1.32 5.31
N ILE A 290 -11.07 -1.72 5.72
CA ILE A 290 -11.31 -2.99 6.42
C ILE A 290 -12.37 -3.78 5.66
N ASN A 291 -12.15 -5.09 5.51
CA ASN A 291 -13.09 -6.01 4.88
C ASN A 291 -13.22 -7.30 5.70
N ARG A 292 -14.43 -7.83 5.82
CA ARG A 292 -14.68 -9.12 6.48
C ARG A 292 -14.35 -10.32 5.61
N ASP A 293 -14.52 -10.18 4.31
CA ASP A 293 -14.41 -11.27 3.36
C ASP A 293 -13.70 -10.80 2.10
N ILE A 294 -12.47 -11.30 1.90
CA ILE A 294 -11.64 -10.97 0.73
C ILE A 294 -12.30 -11.40 -0.59
N VAL A 295 -13.23 -12.36 -0.55
CA VAL A 295 -13.98 -12.84 -1.73
C VAL A 295 -15.00 -11.80 -2.20
N ASN A 296 -15.33 -10.81 -1.36
CA ASN A 296 -16.23 -9.72 -1.69
C ASN A 296 -15.44 -8.40 -1.93
N PRO A 297 -15.08 -8.08 -3.20
CA PRO A 297 -14.44 -6.82 -3.58
C PRO A 297 -15.20 -5.56 -3.15
N GLU A 298 -16.51 -5.62 -3.01
CA GLU A 298 -17.35 -4.47 -2.63
C GLU A 298 -17.47 -4.32 -1.10
N GLY A 299 -16.90 -5.25 -0.33
CA GLY A 299 -16.96 -5.28 1.13
C GLY A 299 -15.94 -4.39 1.85
N TRP A 300 -15.05 -3.71 1.12
CA TRP A 300 -14.05 -2.81 1.69
C TRP A 300 -14.71 -1.55 2.24
N SER A 301 -14.40 -1.19 3.49
CA SER A 301 -14.88 0.06 4.09
C SER A 301 -14.32 1.26 3.35
N LYS A 302 -15.01 2.40 3.45
CA LYS A 302 -14.43 3.68 3.01
C LYS A 302 -13.06 3.88 3.68
N PRO A 303 -12.01 4.28 2.94
CA PRO A 303 -10.71 4.53 3.54
C PRO A 303 -10.74 5.65 4.59
N GLU A 304 -10.13 5.39 5.75
CA GLU A 304 -9.99 6.33 6.87
C GLU A 304 -8.52 6.66 7.09
N LYS A 305 -8.19 7.95 7.20
CA LYS A 305 -6.82 8.39 7.49
C LYS A 305 -6.41 7.92 8.88
N ILE A 306 -5.19 7.42 9.03
CA ILE A 306 -4.57 7.05 10.32
C ILE A 306 -3.27 7.79 10.61
N LEU A 307 -2.62 8.38 9.60
CA LEU A 307 -1.38 9.12 9.75
C LEU A 307 -1.29 10.21 8.69
N ASP A 308 -0.99 11.44 9.10
CA ASP A 308 -0.84 12.57 8.17
C ASP A 308 0.58 12.62 7.57
N ALA A 309 0.71 13.03 6.31
CA ALA A 309 2.02 13.13 5.66
C ALA A 309 3.00 14.08 6.37
N SER A 310 2.51 15.08 7.13
CA SER A 310 3.37 15.94 7.95
C SER A 310 4.13 15.21 9.07
N ARG A 311 3.69 14.00 9.44
CA ARG A 311 4.37 13.13 10.41
C ARG A 311 5.36 12.17 9.72
N LEU A 312 5.26 12.00 8.41
CA LEU A 312 6.14 11.15 7.64
C LEU A 312 7.47 11.87 7.37
N GLU A 313 8.49 11.08 7.07
CA GLU A 313 9.68 11.66 6.45
C GLU A 313 9.36 12.03 5.00
N ALA A 314 10.03 13.06 4.48
CA ALA A 314 9.74 13.60 3.16
C ALA A 314 9.78 12.51 2.07
N SER A 315 8.72 12.47 1.25
CA SER A 315 8.59 11.59 0.08
C SER A 315 8.73 10.09 0.37
N LYS A 316 8.19 9.61 1.50
CA LYS A 316 8.17 8.18 1.84
C LYS A 316 6.79 7.55 1.62
N TRP A 317 6.79 6.42 0.92
CA TRP A 317 5.61 5.65 0.50
C TRP A 317 5.58 4.27 1.15
N TYR A 318 4.69 3.39 0.66
CA TYR A 318 4.59 1.98 1.07
C TYR A 318 4.33 1.78 2.56
N PRO A 319 3.15 2.18 3.06
CA PRO A 319 2.73 1.84 4.41
C PRO A 319 2.44 0.35 4.49
N GLN A 320 3.03 -0.33 5.46
CA GLN A 320 2.74 -1.72 5.77
C GLN A 320 2.80 -1.97 7.27
N VAL A 321 2.17 -3.06 7.70
CA VAL A 321 2.40 -3.60 9.04
C VAL A 321 3.39 -4.75 8.98
N ILE A 322 4.09 -5.00 10.09
CA ILE A 322 4.67 -6.33 10.38
C ILE A 322 4.33 -6.66 11.83
N GLY A 323 3.62 -7.77 12.04
CA GLY A 323 3.34 -8.24 13.39
C GLY A 323 4.63 -8.67 14.11
N THR A 324 4.67 -8.43 15.42
CA THR A 324 5.88 -8.55 16.24
C THR A 324 5.93 -9.83 17.05
N THR A 325 4.86 -10.62 17.08
CA THR A 325 4.77 -11.80 17.93
C THR A 325 5.30 -13.05 17.23
N ALA A 326 6.58 -13.36 17.44
CA ALA A 326 7.24 -14.54 16.87
C ALA A 326 6.55 -15.86 17.24
N ALA A 327 6.08 -16.00 18.49
CA ALA A 327 5.34 -17.18 18.94
C ALA A 327 4.05 -17.45 18.14
N ASN A 328 3.43 -16.39 17.60
CA ASN A 328 2.24 -16.48 16.74
C ASN A 328 2.60 -16.52 15.25
N ARG A 329 3.90 -16.55 14.92
CA ARG A 329 4.44 -16.49 13.55
C ARG A 329 3.86 -15.32 12.75
N GLU A 330 3.70 -14.17 13.40
CA GLU A 330 3.19 -12.97 12.74
C GLU A 330 4.15 -12.46 11.65
N THR A 331 3.58 -11.79 10.64
CA THR A 331 4.25 -11.30 9.43
C THR A 331 3.59 -10.03 8.90
N ASP A 332 3.93 -9.61 7.68
CA ASP A 332 3.20 -8.62 6.89
C ASP A 332 1.80 -9.07 6.45
N LYS A 333 1.52 -10.40 6.46
CA LYS A 333 0.22 -10.97 6.04
C LYS A 333 -0.67 -11.38 7.21
N LEU A 334 -0.11 -11.47 8.41
CA LEU A 334 -0.79 -11.92 9.62
C LEU A 334 -0.32 -11.07 10.81
N ALA A 335 -1.22 -10.27 11.39
CA ALA A 335 -0.88 -9.40 12.51
C ALA A 335 -1.96 -9.37 13.59
N GLY A 336 -1.56 -9.13 14.83
CA GLY A 336 -2.45 -9.03 15.98
C GLY A 336 -2.99 -7.62 16.24
N ARG A 337 -3.38 -7.39 17.49
CA ARG A 337 -3.97 -6.12 17.94
C ARG A 337 -3.01 -4.94 17.84
N VAL A 338 -1.75 -5.15 18.22
CA VAL A 338 -0.69 -4.13 18.22
C VAL A 338 0.41 -4.61 17.29
N THR A 339 0.76 -3.79 16.30
CA THR A 339 1.78 -4.14 15.31
C THR A 339 2.57 -2.91 14.89
N ARG A 340 3.76 -3.13 14.32
CA ARG A 340 4.65 -2.05 13.87
C ARG A 340 4.17 -1.54 12.51
N LEU A 341 4.01 -0.22 12.41
CA LEU A 341 3.72 0.46 11.15
C LEU A 341 5.02 0.95 10.53
N PHE A 342 5.32 0.44 9.34
CA PHE A 342 6.44 0.89 8.54
C PHE A 342 5.95 1.75 7.37
N VAL A 343 6.72 2.77 7.02
CA VAL A 343 6.59 3.55 5.80
C VAL A 343 7.99 3.65 5.20
N ALA A 344 8.17 3.12 3.99
CA ALA A 344 9.47 2.99 3.30
C ALA A 344 10.55 2.35 4.18
N GLY A 345 10.24 1.18 4.76
CA GLY A 345 11.14 0.42 5.63
C GLY A 345 11.46 1.07 6.98
N ARG A 346 10.85 2.21 7.33
CA ARG A 346 11.08 2.92 8.60
C ARG A 346 9.84 2.87 9.47
N SER A 347 10.01 2.52 10.75
CA SER A 347 8.92 2.50 11.73
C SER A 347 9.24 3.42 12.90
N LYS A 348 8.36 4.38 13.15
CA LYS A 348 8.33 5.22 14.38
C LYS A 348 7.04 4.99 15.17
N TRP A 349 6.24 4.01 14.75
CA TRP A 349 4.85 3.90 15.15
C TRP A 349 4.44 2.46 15.37
N GLU A 350 3.47 2.32 16.26
CA GLU A 350 2.63 1.15 16.32
C GLU A 350 1.21 1.53 15.92
N ILE A 351 0.53 0.61 15.23
CA ILE A 351 -0.90 0.67 15.00
C ILE A 351 -1.60 -0.25 16.00
N ILE A 352 -2.68 0.26 16.59
CA ILE A 352 -3.52 -0.46 17.53
C ILE A 352 -4.90 -0.59 16.91
N PHE A 353 -5.28 -1.82 16.62
CA PHE A 353 -6.59 -2.15 16.09
C PHE A 353 -7.61 -2.30 17.23
N LEU A 354 -8.80 -1.76 17.00
CA LEU A 354 -9.86 -1.69 18.01
C LEU A 354 -11.15 -2.31 17.46
N LYS A 355 -11.69 -3.28 18.21
CA LYS A 355 -13.05 -3.78 17.96
C LYS A 355 -14.08 -2.68 18.29
N PRO A 356 -15.30 -2.77 17.74
CA PRO A 356 -16.42 -1.93 18.17
C PRO A 356 -16.54 -1.88 19.70
N GLY A 357 -16.58 -0.67 20.26
CA GLY A 357 -16.71 -0.43 21.69
C GLY A 357 -15.42 -0.54 22.52
N GLU A 358 -14.28 -0.93 21.94
CA GLU A 358 -13.02 -0.91 22.67
C GLU A 358 -12.53 0.52 22.93
N ALA A 359 -12.11 0.77 24.18
CA ALA A 359 -11.55 2.05 24.55
C ALA A 359 -10.21 2.30 23.83
N ARG A 360 -10.01 3.54 23.39
CA ARG A 360 -8.73 3.99 22.85
C ARG A 360 -7.67 3.99 23.95
N PRO A 361 -6.48 3.42 23.70
CA PRO A 361 -5.40 3.45 24.67
C PRO A 361 -4.84 4.87 24.84
N ALA A 362 -4.30 5.15 26.03
CA ALA A 362 -3.61 6.40 26.32
C ALA A 362 -2.39 6.57 25.38
N GLY A 363 -2.12 7.80 24.94
CA GLY A 363 -1.00 8.13 24.06
C GLY A 363 -1.23 7.83 22.57
N ALA A 364 -2.43 7.38 22.18
CA ALA A 364 -2.81 7.32 20.77
C ALA A 364 -2.87 8.73 20.16
N LEU A 365 -2.22 8.90 19.01
CA LEU A 365 -2.29 10.10 18.18
C LEU A 365 -3.71 10.26 17.64
N LEU A 366 -4.26 11.46 17.76
CA LEU A 366 -5.53 11.81 17.16
C LEU A 366 -5.31 12.27 15.71
N ASN A 367 -6.07 11.71 14.77
CA ASN A 367 -6.14 12.19 13.38
C ASN A 367 -6.63 13.66 13.26
N ALA A 368 -7.06 14.27 14.37
CA ALA A 368 -7.74 15.55 14.44
C ALA A 368 -6.92 16.70 15.06
N ASP A 369 -5.63 16.51 15.34
CA ASP A 369 -4.75 17.66 15.67
C ASP A 369 -4.46 18.47 14.41
N LYS A 370 -5.50 19.15 13.91
CA LYS A 370 -5.33 20.32 13.06
C LYS A 370 -4.43 21.27 13.85
N PRO A 371 -3.30 21.75 13.30
CA PRO A 371 -2.65 22.89 13.90
C PRO A 371 -3.66 24.03 13.89
N VAL A 372 -4.13 24.41 15.08
CA VAL A 372 -4.79 25.71 15.27
C VAL A 372 -3.75 26.72 14.85
N ARG A 373 -3.88 27.29 13.64
CA ARG A 373 -3.19 28.53 13.31
C ARG A 373 -3.63 29.52 14.37
N LYS A 374 -2.74 29.85 15.30
CA LYS A 374 -2.87 31.08 16.08
C LYS A 374 -2.85 32.20 15.05
N GLU A 375 -4.01 32.73 14.70
CA GLU A 375 -4.10 34.06 14.12
C GLU A 375 -3.46 35.01 15.13
N THR A 376 -2.21 35.37 14.88
CA THR A 376 -1.62 36.54 15.48
C THR A 376 -2.42 37.73 14.96
N THR A 377 -3.33 38.23 15.78
CA THR A 377 -3.93 39.55 15.62
C THR A 377 -2.84 40.61 15.76
N ALA A 378 -2.11 40.85 14.67
CA ALA A 378 -1.26 42.02 14.56
C ALA A 378 -2.16 43.22 14.28
N ARG A 379 -2.31 44.08 15.30
CA ARG A 379 -2.89 45.44 15.15
C ARG A 379 -2.12 46.21 14.06
N PRO A 380 -2.80 46.96 13.19
CA PRO A 380 -2.11 47.84 12.26
C PRO A 380 -1.58 49.06 13.02
N THR A 381 -0.26 49.21 13.09
CA THR A 381 0.37 50.46 13.50
C THR A 381 0.37 51.43 12.32
N ALA A 382 -0.36 52.53 12.48
CA ALA A 382 -0.38 53.65 11.56
C ALA A 382 1.04 54.25 11.42
N LYS A 383 1.60 54.21 10.20
CA LYS A 383 2.76 55.03 9.86
C LYS A 383 2.28 56.41 9.41
N LYS A 384 2.61 57.41 10.23
CA LYS A 384 2.50 58.84 9.92
C LYS A 384 3.37 59.17 8.70
N SER A 385 2.78 60.01 7.85
CA SER A 385 3.42 60.76 6.78
C SER A 385 4.55 61.67 7.30
N THR A 386 5.67 61.68 6.60
CA THR A 386 6.47 62.89 6.43
C THR A 386 6.98 63.00 5.00
N SER A 387 6.66 64.15 4.42
CA SER A 387 7.11 64.70 3.15
C SER A 387 8.61 64.97 3.10
N GLY A 388 9.23 64.81 1.93
CA GLY A 388 10.57 65.33 1.65
C GLY A 388 10.94 65.18 0.18
N LYS A 389 10.97 66.31 -0.55
CA LYS A 389 11.26 66.48 -1.98
C LYS A 389 12.74 66.26 -2.37
N SER A 390 12.93 66.24 -3.70
CA SER A 390 14.16 66.47 -4.51
C SER A 390 14.92 65.18 -4.88
N GLY A 391 15.37 64.95 -6.10
CA GLY A 391 15.37 65.72 -7.34
C GLY A 391 16.39 65.10 -8.32
N ALA A 392 16.20 65.36 -9.62
CA ALA A 392 17.15 65.20 -10.74
C ALA A 392 17.57 63.75 -11.14
N LYS A 393 17.25 63.25 -12.35
CA LYS A 393 17.62 63.60 -13.74
C LYS A 393 18.79 62.76 -14.29
N LYS A 394 18.62 62.40 -15.58
CA LYS A 394 19.57 61.87 -16.60
C LYS A 394 19.69 60.34 -16.61
N LYS A 395 19.57 59.64 -17.73
CA LYS A 395 19.20 60.02 -19.11
C LYS A 395 18.75 58.74 -19.82
#